data_AF-A0AAQ4ECC3-F1
#
_entry.id   AF-A0AAQ4ECC3-F1
#
_cell.length_a   1.000
_cell.length_b   1.000
_cell.length_c   1.000
_cell.angle_alpha   90.00
_cell.angle_beta   90.00
_cell.angle_gamma   90.00
#
_symmetry.space_group_name_H-M   'P 1'
#
loop_
_entity.id
_entity.type
_entity.pdbx_description
1 polymer ?
#
loop_
_entity_poly.entity_id
_entity_poly.type
_entity_poly.pdbx_seq_one_letter_code
_entity_poly.pdbx_strand_id
1 'polypeptide(L)'
;MTTARGASQMECLRSVLTIAGEGIERCAPQRMETLVQRLREAFLLPDLSAQARKTLLEVIELRASGWQFNLAQELYHFPYTQASSTACESPTPPKCRP
;
A
#
# COMPACT_ATOMS: atom_id res chain seq x y z
N MET A 1 21.21 -4.83 -10.04
CA MET A 1 21.50 -3.44 -9.65
C MET A 1 20.28 -2.57 -9.95
N THR A 2 19.29 -2.54 -9.06
CA THR A 2 18.11 -1.68 -9.22
C THR A 2 18.47 -0.32 -8.65
N THR A 3 18.73 0.64 -9.53
CA THR A 3 19.22 1.98 -9.20
C THR A 3 18.27 2.72 -8.25
N ALA A 4 18.80 3.40 -7.22
CA ALA A 4 18.05 4.19 -6.22
C ALA A 4 17.00 5.15 -6.84
N ARG A 5 17.26 5.64 -8.05
CA ARG A 5 16.34 6.47 -8.84
C ARG A 5 14.99 5.81 -9.12
N GLY A 6 14.95 4.50 -9.31
CA GLY A 6 13.69 3.77 -9.51
C GLY A 6 12.85 3.72 -8.25
N ALA A 7 13.48 3.54 -7.09
CA ALA A 7 12.79 3.55 -5.80
C ALA A 7 12.18 4.92 -5.49
N SER A 8 12.94 6.01 -5.66
CA SER A 8 12.43 7.38 -5.45
C SER A 8 11.29 7.75 -6.40
N GLN A 9 11.31 7.24 -7.64
CA GLN A 9 10.23 7.45 -8.60
C GLN A 9 8.95 6.72 -8.19
N MET A 10 9.08 5.50 -7.68
CA MET A 10 7.95 4.71 -7.19
C MET A 10 7.30 5.34 -5.95
N GLU A 11 8.12 5.84 -5.02
CA GLU A 11 7.64 6.58 -3.86
C GLU A 11 6.93 7.88 -4.26
N CYS A 12 7.51 8.64 -5.18
CA CYS A 12 6.89 9.86 -5.71
C CYS A 12 5.53 9.55 -6.37
N LEU A 13 5.46 8.51 -7.21
CA LEU A 13 4.21 8.09 -7.85
C LEU A 13 3.14 7.76 -6.82
N ARG A 14 3.49 6.96 -5.81
CA ARG A 14 2.61 6.63 -4.69
C ARG A 14 2.10 7.88 -4.00
N SER A 15 3.00 8.76 -3.53
CA SER A 15 2.63 9.98 -2.81
C SER A 15 1.71 10.90 -3.63
N VAL A 16 2.01 11.10 -4.91
CA VAL A 16 1.18 11.92 -5.80
C VAL A 16 -0.22 11.34 -5.94
N LEU A 17 -0.34 10.02 -6.16
CA LEU A 17 -1.62 9.36 -6.32
C LEU A 17 -2.41 9.27 -5.00
N THR A 18 -1.74 9.14 -3.86
CA THR A 18 -2.40 9.19 -2.55
C THR A 18 -3.01 10.57 -2.26
N ILE A 19 -2.32 11.65 -2.62
CA ILE A 19 -2.77 13.02 -2.30
C ILE A 19 -3.77 13.55 -3.34
N ALA A 20 -3.52 13.30 -4.62
CA ALA A 20 -4.21 13.97 -5.72
C ALA A 20 -4.97 13.01 -6.64
N GLY A 21 -4.90 11.69 -6.41
CA GLY A 21 -5.43 10.68 -7.33
C GLY A 21 -6.92 10.85 -7.64
N GLU A 22 -7.75 11.10 -6.63
CA GLU A 22 -9.19 11.35 -6.82
C GLU A 22 -9.46 12.56 -7.71
N GLY A 23 -8.74 13.67 -7.46
CA GLY A 23 -8.86 14.88 -8.26
C GLY A 23 -8.42 14.66 -9.71
N ILE A 24 -7.34 13.91 -9.92
CA ILE A 24 -6.85 13.56 -11.26
C ILE A 24 -7.85 12.67 -12.00
N GLU A 25 -8.42 11.66 -11.34
CA GLU A 25 -9.42 10.78 -11.96
C GLU A 25 -10.69 11.54 -12.34
N ARG A 26 -11.14 12.47 -11.51
CA ARG A 26 -12.30 13.33 -11.83
C ARG A 26 -12.05 14.22 -13.05
N CYS A 27 -10.85 14.78 -13.19
CA CYS A 27 -10.50 15.66 -14.30
C CYS A 27 -10.17 14.89 -15.59
N ALA A 28 -9.64 13.67 -15.49
CA ALA A 28 -9.19 12.89 -16.63
C ALA A 28 -9.33 11.37 -16.39
N PRO A 29 -10.57 10.84 -16.37
CA PRO A 29 -10.83 9.45 -16.00
C PRO A 29 -10.16 8.44 -16.94
N GLN A 30 -10.17 8.73 -18.24
CA GLN A 30 -9.55 7.88 -19.28
C GLN A 30 -8.02 7.79 -19.12
N ARG A 31 -7.38 8.89 -18.70
CA ARG A 31 -5.93 8.91 -18.44
C ARG A 31 -5.60 8.14 -17.17
N MET A 32 -6.43 8.25 -16.13
CA MET A 32 -6.28 7.46 -14.91
C MET A 32 -6.46 5.97 -15.19
N GLU A 33 -7.47 5.58 -15.98
CA GLU A 33 -7.68 4.19 -16.38
C GLU A 33 -6.48 3.62 -17.14
N THR A 34 -5.96 4.38 -18.11
CA THR A 34 -4.75 4.02 -18.85
C THR A 34 -3.56 3.85 -17.91
N LEU A 35 -3.37 4.78 -16.97
CA LEU A 35 -2.29 4.69 -15.98
C LEU A 35 -2.41 3.40 -15.15
N VAL A 36 -3.57 3.12 -14.57
CA VAL A 36 -3.78 1.94 -13.73
C VAL A 36 -3.61 0.66 -14.54
N GLN A 37 -4.04 0.63 -15.80
CA GLN A 37 -3.78 -0.50 -16.69
C GLN A 37 -2.28 -0.75 -16.86
N ARG A 38 -1.47 0.30 -17.06
CA ARG A 38 -0.01 0.18 -17.12
C ARG A 38 0.61 -0.29 -15.81
N LEU A 39 0.08 0.15 -14.66
CA LEU A 39 0.56 -0.32 -13.35
C LEU A 39 0.28 -1.82 -13.16
N ARG A 40 -0.89 -2.31 -13.62
CA ARG A 40 -1.22 -3.75 -13.61
C ARG A 40 -0.29 -4.57 -14.50
N GLU A 41 -0.02 -4.08 -15.71
CA GLU A 41 0.95 -4.72 -16.62
C GLU A 41 2.34 -4.78 -15.99
N ALA A 42 2.80 -3.68 -15.39
CA ALA A 42 4.10 -3.61 -14.73
C ALA A 42 4.19 -4.54 -13.50
N PHE A 43 3.11 -4.68 -12.73
CA PHE A 43 3.04 -5.56 -11.57
C PHE A 43 3.28 -7.04 -11.92
N LEU A 44 2.91 -7.45 -13.13
CA LEU A 44 3.09 -8.82 -13.63
C LEU A 44 4.51 -9.12 -14.13
N LEU A 45 5.40 -8.12 -14.21
CA LEU A 45 6.77 -8.33 -14.65
C LEU A 45 7.54 -9.24 -13.67
N PRO A 46 8.29 -10.24 -14.16
CA PRO A 46 8.99 -11.20 -13.30
C PRO A 46 10.12 -10.55 -12.50
N ASP A 47 10.84 -9.59 -13.08
CA ASP A 47 12.02 -8.94 -12.46
C ASP A 47 11.67 -7.73 -11.59
N LEU A 48 10.40 -7.51 -11.28
CA LEU A 48 9.98 -6.41 -10.44
C LEU A 48 10.38 -6.66 -8.97
N SER A 49 11.14 -5.73 -8.38
CA SER A 49 11.57 -5.83 -6.98
C SER A 49 10.37 -5.94 -6.03
N ALA A 50 10.54 -6.66 -4.91
CA ALA A 50 9.48 -6.86 -3.93
C ALA A 50 8.89 -5.54 -3.42
N GLN A 51 9.74 -4.53 -3.16
CA GLN A 51 9.28 -3.20 -2.73
C GLN A 51 8.47 -2.50 -3.82
N ALA A 52 8.94 -2.49 -5.07
CA ALA A 52 8.19 -1.87 -6.17
C ALA A 52 6.86 -2.59 -6.40
N ARG A 53 6.84 -3.92 -6.29
CA ARG A 53 5.64 -4.74 -6.38
C ARG A 53 4.62 -4.37 -5.29
N LYS A 54 5.08 -4.21 -4.04
CA LYS A 54 4.24 -3.74 -2.93
C LYS A 54 3.66 -2.35 -3.21
N THR A 55 4.50 -1.41 -3.65
CA THR A 55 4.05 -0.03 -3.97
C THR A 55 3.03 0.01 -5.11
N LEU A 56 3.21 -0.79 -6.17
CA LEU A 56 2.21 -0.87 -7.24
C LEU A 56 0.89 -1.44 -6.74
N LEU A 57 0.93 -2.50 -5.93
CA LEU A 57 -0.26 -3.10 -5.37
C LEU A 57 -1.04 -2.10 -4.52
N GLU A 58 -0.32 -1.38 -3.64
CA GLU A 58 -0.89 -0.35 -2.78
C GLU A 58 -1.66 0.72 -3.57
N VAL A 59 -1.07 1.22 -4.65
CA VAL A 59 -1.70 2.23 -5.52
C VAL A 59 -2.92 1.66 -6.27
N ILE A 60 -2.82 0.42 -6.77
CA ILE A 60 -3.93 -0.24 -7.46
C ILE A 60 -5.12 -0.45 -6.51
N GLU A 61 -4.84 -0.90 -5.29
CA GLU A 61 -5.83 -1.10 -4.23
C GLU A 61 -6.48 0.23 -3.81
N LEU A 62 -5.70 1.30 -3.64
CA LEU A 62 -6.21 2.63 -3.33
C LEU A 62 -7.19 3.13 -4.40
N ARG A 63 -6.87 2.92 -5.68
CA ARG A 63 -7.79 3.32 -6.75
C ARG A 63 -9.03 2.43 -6.77
N ALA A 64 -8.89 1.12 -6.50
CA ALA A 64 -10.02 0.19 -6.45
C ALA A 64 -10.97 0.46 -5.28
N SER A 65 -10.49 1.04 -4.18
CA SER A 65 -11.31 1.47 -3.04
C SER A 65 -11.96 2.84 -3.23
N GLY A 66 -11.80 3.48 -4.40
CA GLY A 66 -12.33 4.83 -4.65
C GLY A 66 -11.53 5.92 -3.95
N TRP A 67 -10.19 5.78 -3.91
CA TRP A 67 -9.26 6.73 -3.30
C TRP A 67 -9.37 6.85 -1.77
N GLN A 68 -9.92 5.82 -1.12
CA GLN A 68 -10.03 5.75 0.32
C GLN A 68 -9.18 4.60 0.85
N PHE A 69 -8.20 4.91 1.70
CA PHE A 69 -7.48 3.88 2.44
C PHE A 69 -8.36 3.48 3.63
N ASN A 70 -8.85 2.23 3.66
CA ASN A 70 -9.54 1.74 4.85
C ASN A 70 -8.51 1.34 5.93
N LEU A 71 -8.96 1.25 7.19
CA LEU A 71 -8.11 0.91 8.34
C LEU A 71 -7.34 -0.40 8.15
N ALA A 72 -7.92 -1.40 7.47
CA ALA A 72 -7.26 -2.67 7.20
C ALA A 72 -6.09 -2.53 6.22
N GLN A 73 -6.25 -1.70 5.18
CA GLN A 73 -5.20 -1.38 4.23
C GLN A 73 -4.11 -0.54 4.89
N GLU A 74 -4.47 0.41 5.77
CA GLU A 74 -3.48 1.18 6.54
C GLU A 74 -2.63 0.25 7.43
N LEU A 75 -3.25 -0.69 8.15
CA LEU A 75 -2.54 -1.65 9.01
C LEU A 75 -1.63 -2.61 8.22
N TYR A 76 -2.04 -3.01 7.01
CA TYR A 76 -1.25 -3.90 6.14
C TYR A 76 -0.05 -3.19 5.49
N HIS A 77 -0.24 -1.95 5.04
CA HIS A 77 0.79 -1.21 4.31
C HIS A 77 1.71 -0.39 5.25
N PHE A 78 1.22 0.02 6.43
CA PHE A 78 1.93 0.81 7.44
C PHE A 78 1.88 0.16 8.84
N PRO A 79 2.69 -0.89 9.11
CA PRO A 79 2.62 -1.64 10.38
C PRO A 79 3.17 -0.89 11.62
N TYR A 80 3.27 0.45 11.61
CA TYR A 80 3.72 1.25 12.77
C TYR A 80 2.55 1.79 13.62
N THR A 81 1.68 0.87 14.06
CA THR A 81 1.42 0.70 15.49
C THR A 81 1.85 -0.71 15.89
N GLN A 82 3.13 -1.03 15.69
CA GLN A 82 3.80 -1.84 16.72
C GLN A 82 3.69 -0.99 17.98
N ALA A 83 2.62 -1.22 18.75
CA ALA A 83 2.46 -0.61 20.04
C ALA A 83 3.77 -0.88 20.77
N SER A 84 4.50 0.18 21.08
CA SER A 84 5.35 0.21 22.24
C SER A 84 4.45 -0.02 23.46
N SER A 85 4.01 -1.26 23.67
CA SER A 85 3.46 -1.71 24.94
C SER A 85 4.63 -2.28 25.74
N THR A 86 5.42 -1.36 26.29
CA THR A 86 5.79 -1.51 27.69
C THR A 86 4.51 -1.34 28.51
N ALA A 87 3.69 -2.39 28.60
CA ALA A 87 2.67 -2.55 29.63
C ALA A 87 2.20 -4.01 29.71
N CYS A 88 2.48 -4.58 30.87
CA CYS A 88 1.70 -5.58 31.61
C CYS A 88 1.55 -6.99 31.01
N GLU A 89 2.38 -7.87 31.57
CA GLU A 89 1.94 -9.06 32.32
C GLU A 89 1.03 -10.04 31.59
N SER A 90 1.63 -11.18 31.26
CA SER A 90 1.04 -12.42 30.81
C SER A 90 -0.26 -12.80 31.55
N PRO A 91 -1.37 -13.09 30.83
CA PRO A 91 -2.48 -13.81 31.43
C PRO A 91 -2.13 -15.31 31.46
N THR A 92 -1.82 -15.82 32.65
CA THR A 92 -1.83 -17.27 32.93
C THR A 92 -3.18 -17.87 32.53
N PRO A 93 -3.22 -19.05 31.88
CA PRO A 93 -4.48 -19.70 31.52
C PRO A 93 -5.23 -20.13 32.79
N PRO A 94 -6.57 -20.02 32.84
CA PRO A 94 -7.35 -20.54 33.94
C PRO A 94 -7.18 -22.06 34.00
N LYS A 95 -6.76 -22.58 35.17
CA LYS A 95 -6.77 -24.00 35.46
C LYS A 95 -8.21 -24.51 35.43
N CYS A 96 -8.57 -25.28 34.40
CA CYS A 96 -9.74 -26.15 34.49
C CYS A 96 -9.50 -27.15 35.63
N ARG A 97 -10.24 -26.99 36.73
CA ARG A 97 -10.28 -27.96 37.84
C ARG A 97 -11.39 -29.00 37.53
N PRO A 98 -11.22 -30.28 37.90
CA PRO A 98 -12.13 -31.36 37.54
C PRO A 98 -13.55 -31.20 38.09
#